data_AF-A0A260ZSC1-F1
#
_entry.id   AF-A0A260ZSC1-F1
#
_cell.length_a   1.000
_cell.length_b   1.000
_cell.length_c   1.000
_cell.angle_alpha   90.00
_cell.angle_beta   90.00
_cell.angle_gamma   90.00
#
_symmetry.space_group_name_H-M   'P 1'
#
loop_
_entity.id
_entity.type
_entity.pdbx_description
1 polymer ?
#
loop_
_entity_poly.entity_id
_entity_poly.type
_entity_poly.pdbx_seq_one_letter_code
_entity_poly.pdbx_strand_id
1 'polypeptide(L)'
;NLQRETVNQNSNREYVYLDYIRYGNNCLLKVQEGRIEEAKLIKNHDFVDAFFNDFGFILRNQSKLLKNMNINEWEYDWYTPNHYDRDLLNSVETSYSIFGCCTCTRPSKGFIETETLLHKKNKKNTLQPTADKFHDHVFDCIQVLSIRNFKVTVPLETFLHIPDLTVSVSTITIEDILLIKKNMLTSPTVKSRRVYYDQIKDADTLYSTLGHANQDYGIVSWYFKLPGLDQILQISWIWLVTCFSFTWTKTSCIYNNAVVY
;
A
#
# COMPACT_ATOMS: atom_id res chain seq x y z
N ASN A 1 13.17 2.12 3.48
CA ASN A 1 11.74 1.80 3.30
C ASN A 1 11.40 0.73 4.31
N LEU A 2 10.83 1.14 5.43
CA LEU A 2 10.15 0.29 6.40
C LEU A 2 8.86 -0.23 5.76
N GLN A 3 8.61 -1.54 5.77
CA GLN A 3 7.29 -2.09 5.45
C GLN A 3 6.59 -2.44 6.74
N ARG A 4 5.42 -1.85 7.00
CA ARG A 4 4.60 -2.08 8.18
C ARG A 4 3.49 -3.09 7.90
N GLU A 5 3.45 -4.24 8.57
CA GLU A 5 2.26 -5.10 8.58
C GLU A 5 1.32 -4.73 9.74
N THR A 6 0.04 -5.01 9.59
CA THR A 6 -0.94 -4.90 10.68
C THR A 6 -1.82 -6.13 10.67
N VAL A 7 -1.89 -6.85 11.78
CA VAL A 7 -2.70 -8.07 11.92
C VAL A 7 -3.56 -7.94 13.18
N ASN A 8 -4.88 -8.15 13.06
CA ASN A 8 -5.86 -7.84 14.13
C ASN A 8 -6.59 -9.09 14.67
N GLN A 9 -6.47 -9.32 15.99
CA GLN A 9 -7.41 -10.09 16.82
C GLN A 9 -7.88 -9.24 18.02
N ASN A 10 -9.10 -9.48 18.49
CA ASN A 10 -9.94 -8.51 19.19
C ASN A 10 -9.69 -8.37 20.72
N SER A 11 -10.05 -7.18 21.25
CA SER A 11 -10.36 -6.79 22.66
C SER A 11 -9.24 -6.35 23.63
N ASN A 12 -8.21 -5.69 23.14
CA ASN A 12 -7.36 -4.69 23.81
C ASN A 12 -6.38 -4.34 22.69
N ARG A 13 -6.36 -3.10 22.18
CA ARG A 13 -5.82 -2.82 20.82
C ARG A 13 -4.30 -3.07 20.71
N GLU A 14 -3.90 -4.32 20.57
CA GLU A 14 -2.58 -4.81 20.19
C GLU A 14 -2.49 -4.74 18.67
N TYR A 15 -1.88 -3.66 18.19
CA TYR A 15 -1.35 -3.64 16.84
C TYR A 15 0.03 -4.28 16.92
N VAL A 16 0.23 -5.32 16.12
CA VAL A 16 1.58 -5.76 15.78
C VAL A 16 2.00 -4.97 14.56
N TYR A 17 3.14 -4.30 14.69
CA TYR A 17 3.80 -3.62 13.59
C TYR A 17 5.09 -4.34 13.27
N LEU A 18 5.19 -4.88 12.07
CA LEU A 18 6.40 -5.50 11.54
C LEU A 18 7.02 -4.53 10.57
N ASP A 19 8.28 -4.17 10.72
CA ASP A 19 8.95 -3.05 10.08
C ASP A 19 10.21 -3.58 9.36
N TYR A 20 10.12 -3.84 8.05
CA TYR A 20 11.21 -4.41 7.25
C TYR A 20 12.07 -3.31 6.65
N ILE A 21 13.35 -3.25 7.00
CA ILE A 21 14.24 -2.15 6.62
C ILE A 21 15.48 -2.66 5.93
N ARG A 22 15.83 -2.07 4.77
CA ARG A 22 17.10 -2.38 4.11
C ARG A 22 18.29 -1.99 5.00
N TYR A 23 19.20 -2.94 5.19
CA TYR A 23 20.39 -2.81 6.01
C TYR A 23 21.64 -3.31 5.26
N GLY A 24 22.14 -2.52 4.30
CA GLY A 24 23.17 -2.99 3.37
C GLY A 24 22.62 -4.14 2.49
N ASN A 25 23.28 -5.31 2.52
CA ASN A 25 22.79 -6.55 1.90
C ASN A 25 21.92 -7.39 2.86
N ASN A 26 21.57 -6.84 4.02
CA ASN A 26 20.78 -7.48 5.06
C ASN A 26 19.39 -6.80 5.16
N CYS A 27 18.50 -7.42 5.92
CA CYS A 27 17.23 -6.84 6.34
C CYS A 27 17.22 -6.67 7.86
N LEU A 28 16.91 -5.48 8.35
CA LEU A 28 16.58 -5.26 9.75
C LEU A 28 15.07 -5.37 9.88
N LEU A 29 14.58 -6.38 10.61
CA LEU A 29 13.18 -6.52 10.97
C LEU A 29 12.98 -5.91 12.35
N LYS A 30 12.09 -4.93 12.49
CA LYS A 30 11.61 -4.47 13.78
C LYS A 30 10.20 -4.97 14.02
N VAL A 31 9.92 -5.40 15.24
CA VAL A 31 8.61 -5.86 15.68
C VAL A 31 8.19 -5.00 16.86
N GLN A 32 7.05 -4.32 16.73
CA GLN A 32 6.46 -3.55 17.81
C GLN A 32 5.10 -4.12 18.15
N GLU A 33 4.94 -4.55 19.41
CA GLU A 33 3.68 -5.04 19.97
C GLU A 33 3.40 -4.28 21.27
N GLY A 34 2.44 -3.34 21.19
CA GLY A 34 2.16 -2.42 22.30
C GLY A 34 3.38 -1.56 22.67
N ARG A 35 3.95 -1.79 23.86
CA ARG A 35 5.15 -1.09 24.35
C ARG A 35 6.46 -1.85 24.13
N ILE A 36 6.36 -3.09 23.65
CA ILE A 36 7.53 -3.93 23.40
C ILE A 36 8.01 -3.63 21.98
N GLU A 37 9.30 -3.36 21.83
CA GLU A 37 9.97 -3.21 20.54
C GLU A 37 11.18 -4.14 20.53
N GLU A 38 11.23 -5.00 19.51
CA GLU A 38 12.35 -5.90 19.27
C GLU A 38 12.90 -5.65 17.86
N ALA A 39 14.20 -5.85 17.69
CA ALA A 39 14.86 -5.72 16.39
C ALA A 39 15.72 -6.95 16.11
N LYS A 40 15.60 -7.49 14.90
CA LYS A 40 16.35 -8.67 14.43
C LYS A 40 17.03 -8.35 13.11
N LEU A 41 18.35 -8.54 13.06
CA LEU A 41 19.10 -8.45 11.83
C LEU A 41 19.08 -9.79 11.08
N ILE A 42 18.47 -9.80 9.89
CA ILE A 42 18.42 -10.92 8.96
C ILE A 42 19.56 -10.74 7.95
N LYS A 43 20.63 -11.53 8.10
CA LYS A 43 21.84 -11.40 7.29
C LYS A 43 21.68 -11.95 5.87
N ASN A 44 22.35 -11.30 4.91
CA ASN A 44 22.43 -11.67 3.49
C ASN A 44 21.06 -11.94 2.87
N HIS A 45 20.07 -11.11 3.21
CA HIS A 45 18.71 -11.26 2.76
C HIS A 45 18.16 -9.89 2.40
N ASP A 46 17.59 -9.76 1.21
CA ASP A 46 16.94 -8.51 0.81
C ASP A 46 15.64 -8.35 1.62
N PHE A 47 15.35 -7.11 2.01
CA PHE A 47 14.22 -6.79 2.88
C PHE A 47 12.86 -7.07 2.20
N VAL A 48 12.79 -6.95 0.86
CA VAL A 48 11.59 -7.29 0.09
C VAL A 48 11.29 -8.77 0.20
N ASP A 49 12.33 -9.60 0.05
CA ASP A 49 12.19 -11.05 0.18
C ASP A 49 11.83 -11.44 1.60
N ALA A 50 12.47 -10.84 2.61
CA ALA A 50 12.13 -11.05 4.02
C ALA A 50 10.66 -10.74 4.29
N PHE A 51 10.17 -9.58 3.83
CA PHE A 51 8.77 -9.20 3.97
C PHE A 51 7.83 -10.20 3.33
N PHE A 52 8.03 -10.57 2.05
CA PHE A 52 7.09 -11.47 1.38
C PHE A 52 7.08 -12.88 1.95
N ASN A 53 8.24 -13.36 2.44
CA ASN A 53 8.33 -14.65 3.11
C ASN A 53 7.52 -14.66 4.41
N ASP A 54 7.70 -13.63 5.24
CA ASP A 54 6.98 -13.51 6.50
C ASP A 54 5.49 -13.23 6.25
N PHE A 55 5.14 -12.34 5.32
CA PHE A 55 3.77 -12.00 4.93
C PHE A 55 2.97 -13.24 4.53
N GLY A 56 3.52 -14.04 3.61
CA GLY A 56 2.89 -15.28 3.17
C GLY A 56 2.75 -16.27 4.32
N PHE A 57 3.77 -16.40 5.17
CA PHE A 57 3.73 -17.29 6.33
C PHE A 57 2.67 -16.85 7.35
N ILE A 58 2.61 -15.55 7.68
CA ILE A 58 1.66 -14.98 8.64
C ILE A 58 0.25 -15.25 8.20
N LEU A 59 -0.04 -15.00 6.91
CA LEU A 59 -1.37 -15.15 6.36
C LEU A 59 -1.80 -16.62 6.23
N ARG A 60 -0.90 -17.53 5.86
CA ARG A 60 -1.18 -18.99 5.84
C ARG A 60 -1.44 -19.56 7.23
N ASN A 61 -0.87 -18.98 8.27
CA ASN A 61 -1.01 -19.45 9.65
C ASN A 61 -2.06 -18.65 10.46
N GLN A 62 -2.82 -17.75 9.84
CA GLN A 62 -3.91 -17.06 10.53
C GLN A 62 -5.08 -18.02 10.80
N SER A 63 -5.27 -18.38 12.07
CA SER A 63 -6.42 -19.19 12.52
C SER A 63 -7.69 -18.38 12.72
N LYS A 64 -7.61 -17.04 12.75
CA LYS A 64 -8.77 -16.15 12.87
C LYS A 64 -8.76 -15.09 11.78
N LEU A 65 -9.94 -14.59 11.52
CA LEU A 65 -10.21 -13.57 10.53
C LEU A 65 -9.49 -12.25 10.86
N LEU A 66 -8.69 -11.79 9.91
CA LEU A 66 -7.92 -10.57 9.99
C LEU A 66 -8.78 -9.36 9.70
N LYS A 67 -9.05 -8.56 10.73
CA LYS A 67 -9.95 -7.41 10.55
C LYS A 67 -9.35 -6.33 9.67
N ASN A 68 -8.10 -5.94 9.93
CA ASN A 68 -7.44 -4.85 9.22
C ASN A 68 -5.99 -5.22 8.94
N MET A 69 -5.57 -5.03 7.70
CA MET A 69 -4.18 -5.08 7.27
C MET A 69 -3.83 -3.82 6.49
N ASN A 70 -2.79 -3.14 6.93
CA ASN A 70 -2.22 -2.00 6.23
C ASN A 70 -0.82 -2.39 5.77
N ILE A 71 -0.50 -2.09 4.52
CA ILE A 71 0.85 -2.21 3.96
C ILE A 71 1.18 -0.82 3.45
N ASN A 72 2.20 -0.20 4.04
CA ASN A 72 2.61 1.14 3.66
C ASN A 72 4.09 1.16 3.37
N GLU A 73 4.46 1.85 2.29
CA GLU A 73 5.81 2.37 2.14
C GLU A 73 5.91 3.67 2.95
N TRP A 74 6.87 3.73 3.88
CA TRP A 74 7.15 4.92 4.67
C TRP A 74 8.33 5.68 4.08
N GLU A 75 8.12 6.97 3.80
CA GLU A 75 9.13 7.90 3.28
C GLU A 75 10.05 8.46 4.39
N TYR A 76 9.61 8.41 5.65
CA TYR A 76 10.38 8.90 6.79
C TYR A 76 11.12 7.74 7.44
N ASP A 77 12.43 7.68 7.17
CA ASP A 77 13.37 6.86 7.92
C ASP A 77 13.50 7.48 9.33
N TRP A 78 12.77 6.96 10.32
CA TRP A 78 12.90 7.37 11.72
C TRP A 78 14.17 6.77 12.34
N TYR A 79 15.31 6.89 11.67
CA TYR A 79 16.57 6.56 12.31
C TYR A 79 16.88 7.64 13.32
N THR A 80 16.71 7.32 14.60
CA THR A 80 17.50 8.01 15.61
C THR A 80 18.99 7.72 15.29
N PRO A 81 19.85 8.76 15.18
CA PRO A 81 21.23 8.66 14.68
C PRO A 81 22.14 7.62 15.34
N ASN A 82 21.70 7.04 16.46
CA ASN A 82 22.47 6.15 17.31
C ASN A 82 22.27 4.66 16.99
N HIS A 83 21.46 4.30 15.98
CA HIS A 83 21.11 2.90 15.67
C HIS A 83 21.90 2.26 14.52
N TYR A 84 22.91 2.94 13.97
CA TYR A 84 23.71 2.38 12.88
C TYR A 84 24.84 1.48 13.42
N ASP A 85 24.86 0.22 13.00
CA ASP A 85 26.04 -0.67 13.09
C ASP A 85 27.23 -0.04 12.37
N ARG A 86 28.42 -0.24 12.95
CA ARG A 86 29.70 0.23 12.44
C ARG A 86 30.00 -0.37 11.07
N ASP A 87 29.56 -1.59 10.79
CA ASP A 87 29.76 -2.24 9.49
C ASP A 87 28.98 -1.56 8.35
N LEU A 88 27.78 -1.02 8.64
CA LEU A 88 27.01 -0.24 7.67
C LEU A 88 27.70 1.09 7.38
N LEU A 89 28.16 1.79 8.40
CA LEU A 89 28.93 3.04 8.26
C LEU A 89 30.18 2.79 7.41
N ASN A 90 30.93 1.72 7.67
CA ASN A 90 32.10 1.33 6.89
C ASN A 90 31.76 1.01 5.41
N SER A 91 30.62 0.36 5.15
CA SER A 91 30.16 0.05 3.78
C SER A 91 29.71 1.30 2.98
N VAL A 92 29.19 2.31 3.69
CA VAL A 92 28.81 3.60 3.10
C VAL A 92 30.04 4.46 2.88
N GLU A 93 30.99 4.45 3.82
CA GLU A 93 32.27 5.17 3.75
C GLU A 93 33.15 4.65 2.59
N THR A 94 33.14 3.33 2.34
CA THR A 94 33.80 2.73 1.16
C THR A 94 33.13 3.08 -0.18
N SER A 95 31.90 3.59 -0.17
CA SER A 95 31.26 4.13 -1.38
C SER A 95 31.83 5.50 -1.80
N TYR A 96 32.55 6.19 -0.90
CA TYR A 96 33.10 7.54 -1.10
C TYR A 96 34.62 7.58 -1.26
N SER A 97 35.34 6.45 -1.17
CA SER A 97 36.81 6.43 -1.24
C SER A 97 37.40 6.41 -2.66
N ILE A 98 36.64 6.68 -3.72
CA ILE A 98 37.15 6.65 -5.10
C ILE A 98 37.63 8.03 -5.61
N PHE A 99 37.45 9.13 -4.87
CA PHE A 99 38.04 10.42 -5.28
C PHE A 99 38.69 11.18 -4.12
N GLY A 100 40.03 11.22 -4.13
CA GLY A 100 40.81 12.32 -3.55
C GLY A 100 41.78 11.93 -2.44
N CYS A 101 43.07 12.05 -2.73
CA CYS A 101 44.23 11.92 -1.85
C CYS A 101 44.15 12.63 -0.49
N CYS A 102 44.82 12.01 0.49
CA CYS A 102 45.64 12.59 1.56
C CYS A 102 45.06 13.63 2.52
N THR A 103 45.17 13.28 3.82
CA THR A 103 45.31 14.13 5.02
C THR A 103 44.18 15.12 5.31
N CYS A 104 43.31 14.79 6.27
CA CYS A 104 43.12 15.55 7.52
C CYS A 104 41.96 14.99 8.38
N THR A 105 42.15 15.07 9.69
CA THR A 105 41.29 14.68 10.82
C THR A 105 39.96 15.44 10.93
N ARG A 106 38.82 14.73 10.93
CA ARG A 106 37.71 14.73 11.93
C ARG A 106 36.40 14.22 11.31
N PRO A 107 35.76 13.15 11.84
CA PRO A 107 34.44 12.72 11.40
C PRO A 107 33.37 13.48 12.19
N SER A 108 33.03 14.70 11.76
CA SER A 108 31.87 15.43 12.32
C SER A 108 30.92 15.97 11.24
N LYS A 109 30.88 15.28 10.10
CA LYS A 109 29.86 15.46 9.04
C LYS A 109 29.23 14.14 8.54
N GLY A 110 29.68 12.98 9.03
CA GLY A 110 29.32 11.68 8.44
C GLY A 110 27.88 11.18 8.67
N PHE A 111 27.20 11.63 9.72
CA PHE A 111 25.90 11.04 10.08
C PHE A 111 24.74 11.51 9.19
N ILE A 112 24.64 12.82 8.91
CA ILE A 112 23.59 13.40 8.05
C ILE A 112 23.77 12.95 6.59
N GLU A 113 25.03 12.86 6.12
CA GLU A 113 25.34 12.39 4.77
C GLU A 113 25.01 10.90 4.60
N THR A 114 25.23 10.07 5.63
CA THR A 114 24.89 8.65 5.62
C THR A 114 23.37 8.43 5.57
N GLU A 115 22.61 9.14 6.39
CA GLU A 115 21.14 9.09 6.38
C GLU A 115 20.58 9.53 5.02
N THR A 116 21.09 10.63 4.47
CA THR A 116 20.70 11.14 3.14
C THR A 116 21.05 10.14 2.03
N LEU A 117 22.18 9.45 2.12
CA LEU A 117 22.59 8.45 1.12
C LEU A 117 21.76 7.17 1.21
N LEU A 118 21.52 6.67 2.43
CA LEU A 118 20.63 5.51 2.66
C LEU A 118 19.23 5.82 2.15
N HIS A 119 18.73 7.02 2.42
CA HIS A 119 17.47 7.51 1.86
C HIS A 119 17.49 7.49 0.32
N LYS A 120 18.56 7.99 -0.31
CA LYS A 120 18.70 7.98 -1.79
C LYS A 120 18.81 6.56 -2.37
N LYS A 121 19.51 5.63 -1.70
CA LYS A 121 19.60 4.21 -2.10
C LYS A 121 18.26 3.50 -1.92
N ASN A 122 17.55 3.75 -0.82
CA ASN A 122 16.23 3.20 -0.54
C ASN A 122 15.18 3.69 -1.55
N LYS A 123 15.21 4.97 -1.93
CA LYS A 123 14.33 5.55 -2.95
C LYS A 123 14.50 4.92 -4.34
N LYS A 124 15.69 4.39 -4.67
CA LYS A 124 15.98 3.80 -5.99
C LYS A 124 15.43 2.38 -6.16
N ASN A 125 15.24 1.65 -5.06
CA ASN A 125 14.75 0.27 -5.09
C ASN A 125 13.34 0.24 -4.55
N THR A 126 12.39 0.64 -5.38
CA THR A 126 10.97 0.45 -5.12
C THR A 126 10.70 -1.05 -5.03
N LEU A 127 9.93 -1.44 -4.02
CA LEU A 127 9.35 -2.78 -3.96
C LEU A 127 8.63 -3.07 -5.30
N GLN A 128 8.88 -4.22 -5.90
CA GLN A 128 8.06 -4.70 -7.00
C GLN A 128 7.54 -6.07 -6.60
N PRO A 129 6.26 -6.18 -6.24
CA PRO A 129 5.66 -7.46 -5.95
C PRO A 129 5.58 -8.24 -7.26
N THR A 130 6.36 -9.30 -7.38
CA THR A 130 6.19 -10.24 -8.49
C THR A 130 4.96 -11.10 -8.22
N ALA A 131 4.23 -11.47 -9.29
CA ALA A 131 2.94 -12.16 -9.18
C ALA A 131 3.04 -13.50 -8.42
N ASP A 132 4.20 -14.14 -8.48
CA ASP A 132 4.54 -15.37 -7.77
C ASP A 132 4.44 -15.24 -6.24
N LYS A 133 4.66 -14.04 -5.69
CA LYS A 133 4.62 -13.79 -4.24
C LYS A 133 3.20 -13.58 -3.69
N PHE A 134 2.18 -13.45 -4.54
CA PHE A 134 0.78 -13.20 -4.16
C PHE A 134 -0.13 -14.43 -4.38
N HIS A 135 0.42 -15.61 -4.66
CA HIS A 135 -0.35 -16.83 -4.87
C HIS A 135 -0.87 -17.47 -3.57
N ASP A 136 -1.92 -18.30 -3.72
CA ASP A 136 -2.52 -19.22 -2.73
C ASP A 136 -3.29 -18.61 -1.56
N HIS A 137 -4.57 -18.23 -1.74
CA HIS A 137 -5.54 -18.01 -0.64
C HIS A 137 -5.08 -17.06 0.49
N VAL A 138 -3.97 -16.35 0.29
CA VAL A 138 -3.25 -15.53 1.29
C VAL A 138 -4.16 -14.42 1.82
N PHE A 139 -5.13 -14.00 1.02
CA PHE A 139 -6.02 -12.88 1.33
C PHE A 139 -7.41 -13.30 1.80
N ASP A 140 -7.72 -14.61 1.82
CA ASP A 140 -9.07 -15.13 2.13
C ASP A 140 -9.54 -14.76 3.54
N CYS A 141 -8.59 -14.56 4.46
CA CYS A 141 -8.88 -14.22 5.84
C CYS A 141 -8.95 -12.69 6.09
N ILE A 142 -8.80 -11.82 5.09
CA ILE A 142 -8.72 -10.36 5.28
C ILE A 142 -10.06 -9.67 5.03
N GLN A 143 -10.51 -8.82 5.96
CA GLN A 143 -11.70 -7.99 5.78
C GLN A 143 -11.39 -6.62 5.18
N VAL A 144 -10.34 -5.97 5.67
CA VAL A 144 -9.90 -4.65 5.22
C VAL A 144 -8.42 -4.74 4.84
N LEU A 145 -8.12 -4.46 3.57
CA LEU A 145 -6.75 -4.35 3.07
C LEU A 145 -6.50 -2.94 2.56
N SER A 146 -5.46 -2.28 3.06
CA SER A 146 -5.02 -0.97 2.59
C SER A 146 -3.55 -1.00 2.22
N ILE A 147 -3.27 -0.96 0.92
CA ILE A 147 -1.94 -0.83 0.33
C ILE A 147 -1.77 0.62 -0.16
N ARG A 148 -0.98 1.42 0.57
CA ARG A 148 -0.77 2.84 0.29
C ARG A 148 0.71 3.17 0.14
N ASN A 149 0.97 4.26 -0.59
CA ASN A 149 2.31 4.73 -0.95
C ASN A 149 3.14 3.70 -1.72
N PHE A 150 2.54 2.58 -2.12
CA PHE A 150 3.18 1.45 -2.76
C PHE A 150 2.33 1.00 -3.95
N LYS A 151 2.96 0.88 -5.13
CA LYS A 151 2.26 0.54 -6.38
C LYS A 151 2.23 -0.95 -6.60
N VAL A 152 1.04 -1.54 -6.57
CA VAL A 152 0.85 -2.94 -6.92
C VAL A 152 0.98 -3.12 -8.43
N THR A 153 1.75 -4.13 -8.84
CA THR A 153 1.98 -4.49 -10.25
C THR A 153 1.25 -5.77 -10.65
N VAL A 154 0.68 -6.48 -9.68
CA VAL A 154 -0.16 -7.66 -9.93
C VAL A 154 -1.56 -7.23 -10.37
N PRO A 155 -2.30 -8.06 -11.13
CA PRO A 155 -3.65 -7.72 -11.58
C PRO A 155 -4.59 -7.41 -10.42
N LEU A 156 -5.43 -6.38 -10.57
CA LEU A 156 -6.37 -5.94 -9.52
C LEU A 156 -7.34 -7.06 -9.08
N GLU A 157 -7.69 -7.97 -9.99
CA GLU A 157 -8.52 -9.17 -9.74
C GLU A 157 -8.06 -9.96 -8.52
N THR A 158 -6.74 -10.03 -8.31
CA THR A 158 -6.10 -10.72 -7.18
C THR A 158 -6.68 -10.27 -5.84
N PHE A 159 -7.11 -9.02 -5.71
CA PHE A 159 -7.57 -8.43 -4.46
C PHE A 159 -9.10 -8.28 -4.37
N LEU A 160 -9.85 -8.51 -5.46
CA LEU A 160 -11.28 -8.15 -5.53
C LEU A 160 -12.19 -9.03 -4.68
N HIS A 161 -11.69 -10.13 -4.12
CA HIS A 161 -12.44 -10.91 -3.14
C HIS A 161 -12.48 -10.24 -1.75
N ILE A 162 -11.54 -9.32 -1.47
CA ILE A 162 -11.46 -8.59 -0.19
C ILE A 162 -12.64 -7.60 -0.08
N PRO A 163 -13.35 -7.56 1.07
CA PRO A 163 -14.51 -6.71 1.26
C PRO A 163 -14.20 -5.20 1.14
N ASP A 164 -13.30 -4.70 1.97
CA ASP A 164 -12.86 -3.30 1.94
C ASP A 164 -11.42 -3.25 1.43
N LEU A 165 -11.26 -2.74 0.21
CA LEU A 165 -9.99 -2.74 -0.50
C LEU A 165 -9.55 -1.30 -0.78
N THR A 166 -8.34 -0.96 -0.37
CA THR A 166 -7.64 0.23 -0.83
C THR A 166 -6.30 -0.20 -1.41
N VAL A 167 -6.04 0.13 -2.66
CA VAL A 167 -4.76 -0.15 -3.33
C VAL A 167 -4.28 1.05 -4.13
N SER A 168 -2.98 1.09 -4.40
CA SER A 168 -2.39 2.09 -5.29
C SER A 168 -1.76 1.38 -6.49
N VAL A 169 -2.01 1.87 -7.70
CA VAL A 169 -1.43 1.37 -8.97
C VAL A 169 -0.70 2.50 -9.67
N SER A 170 0.19 2.17 -10.61
CA SER A 170 0.84 3.20 -11.44
C SER A 170 -0.13 3.73 -12.50
N THR A 171 -0.71 2.82 -13.27
CA THR A 171 -1.68 3.15 -14.33
C THR A 171 -2.98 2.42 -14.08
N ILE A 172 -4.10 3.15 -14.15
CA ILE A 172 -5.45 2.57 -14.16
C ILE A 172 -6.06 2.68 -15.56
N THR A 173 -6.78 1.65 -15.97
CA THR A 173 -7.49 1.59 -17.26
C THR A 173 -9.02 1.60 -17.07
N ILE A 174 -9.76 1.78 -18.16
CA ILE A 174 -11.23 1.71 -18.13
C ILE A 174 -11.69 0.28 -17.85
N GLU A 175 -10.96 -0.70 -18.37
CA GLU A 175 -11.20 -2.11 -18.14
C GLU A 175 -11.10 -2.44 -16.64
N ASP A 176 -10.12 -1.86 -15.93
CA ASP A 176 -10.00 -2.00 -14.47
C ASP A 176 -11.23 -1.43 -13.74
N ILE A 177 -11.71 -0.26 -14.16
CA ILE A 177 -12.89 0.39 -13.57
C ILE A 177 -14.14 -0.44 -13.79
N LEU A 178 -14.32 -0.98 -15.01
CA LEU A 178 -15.44 -1.84 -15.37
C LEU A 178 -15.39 -3.19 -14.64
N LEU A 179 -14.18 -3.74 -14.48
CA LEU A 179 -13.94 -4.95 -13.70
C LEU A 179 -14.37 -4.76 -12.25
N ILE A 180 -13.93 -3.67 -11.60
CA ILE A 180 -14.32 -3.34 -10.23
C ILE A 180 -15.83 -3.11 -10.13
N LYS A 181 -16.41 -2.34 -11.06
CA LYS A 181 -17.87 -2.13 -11.13
C LYS A 181 -18.62 -3.45 -11.22
N LYS A 182 -18.22 -4.35 -12.12
CA LYS A 182 -18.83 -5.68 -12.27
C LYS A 182 -18.71 -6.49 -10.97
N ASN A 183 -17.53 -6.50 -10.35
CA ASN A 183 -17.30 -7.19 -9.09
C ASN A 183 -18.21 -6.67 -7.96
N MET A 184 -18.36 -5.35 -7.84
CA MET A 184 -19.28 -4.73 -6.89
C MET A 184 -20.72 -5.19 -7.16
N LEU A 185 -21.20 -5.12 -8.41
CA LEU A 185 -22.57 -5.49 -8.78
C LEU A 185 -22.88 -6.97 -8.57
N THR A 186 -21.91 -7.88 -8.75
CA THR A 186 -22.11 -9.32 -8.53
C THR A 186 -22.30 -9.72 -7.07
N SER A 187 -21.99 -8.83 -6.13
CA SER A 187 -22.05 -9.11 -4.69
C SER A 187 -22.40 -7.80 -3.95
N PRO A 188 -23.69 -7.43 -3.88
CA PRO A 188 -24.16 -6.31 -3.07
C PRO A 188 -24.06 -6.67 -1.58
N THR A 189 -22.82 -6.64 -1.08
CA THR A 189 -22.45 -6.76 0.34
C THR A 189 -21.77 -5.46 0.77
N VAL A 190 -21.26 -5.38 2.00
CA VAL A 190 -20.63 -4.18 2.63
C VAL A 190 -19.31 -3.72 1.96
N LYS A 191 -19.09 -4.12 0.71
CA LYS A 191 -17.86 -3.90 -0.03
C LYS A 191 -17.63 -2.41 -0.31
N SER A 192 -16.39 -1.99 -0.14
CA SER A 192 -15.90 -0.69 -0.61
C SER A 192 -14.56 -0.89 -1.28
N ARG A 193 -14.31 -0.14 -2.36
CA ARG A 193 -13.03 -0.22 -3.07
C ARG A 193 -12.51 1.17 -3.39
N ARG A 194 -11.21 1.38 -3.17
CA ARG A 194 -10.50 2.58 -3.56
C ARG A 194 -9.22 2.22 -4.31
N VAL A 195 -9.03 2.85 -5.45
CA VAL A 195 -7.84 2.68 -6.28
C VAL A 195 -7.21 4.04 -6.50
N TYR A 196 -6.05 4.26 -5.88
CA TYR A 196 -5.20 5.41 -6.15
C TYR A 196 -4.34 5.11 -7.38
N TYR A 197 -4.11 6.11 -8.21
CA TYR A 197 -3.34 5.94 -9.43
C TYR A 197 -2.45 7.16 -9.71
N ASP A 198 -1.38 6.98 -10.48
CA ASP A 198 -0.54 8.09 -10.96
C ASP A 198 -1.04 8.58 -12.32
N GLN A 199 -1.40 7.63 -13.18
CA GLN A 199 -1.89 7.91 -14.53
C GLN A 199 -3.17 7.12 -14.82
N ILE A 200 -4.07 7.75 -15.57
CA ILE A 200 -5.23 7.08 -16.14
C ILE A 200 -5.02 6.97 -17.65
N LYS A 201 -5.24 5.78 -18.19
CA LYS A 201 -5.23 5.55 -19.62
C LYS A 201 -6.61 5.85 -20.20
N ASP A 202 -6.65 6.54 -21.34
CA ASP A 202 -7.86 6.78 -22.14
C ASP A 202 -9.00 7.45 -21.35
N ALA A 203 -8.67 8.40 -20.46
CA ALA A 203 -9.60 9.07 -19.55
C ALA A 203 -10.83 9.68 -20.25
N ASP A 204 -10.67 10.14 -21.48
CA ASP A 204 -11.74 10.74 -22.28
C ASP A 204 -12.91 9.78 -22.52
N THR A 205 -12.65 8.47 -22.49
CA THR A 205 -13.66 7.44 -22.72
C THR A 205 -14.53 7.15 -21.49
N LEU A 206 -14.16 7.63 -20.29
CA LEU A 206 -14.90 7.42 -19.04
C LEU A 206 -16.37 7.83 -19.15
N TYR A 207 -16.61 9.05 -19.64
CA TYR A 207 -17.96 9.61 -19.75
C TYR A 207 -18.81 8.82 -20.76
N SER A 208 -18.21 8.41 -21.89
CA SER A 208 -18.91 7.57 -22.87
C SER A 208 -19.22 6.17 -22.33
N THR A 209 -18.38 5.65 -21.44
CA THR A 209 -18.48 4.28 -20.91
C THR A 209 -19.39 4.16 -19.70
N LEU A 210 -19.29 5.10 -18.76
CA LEU A 210 -20.07 5.10 -17.52
C LEU A 210 -21.38 5.92 -17.63
N GLY A 211 -21.52 6.70 -18.71
CA GLY A 211 -22.66 7.56 -18.97
C GLY A 211 -22.54 8.93 -18.30
N HIS A 212 -23.69 9.58 -18.14
CA HIS A 212 -23.80 10.90 -17.52
C HIS A 212 -23.21 10.90 -16.10
N ALA A 213 -22.35 11.87 -15.84
CA ALA A 213 -21.69 12.02 -14.56
C ALA A 213 -22.25 13.22 -13.78
N ASN A 214 -22.29 13.10 -12.47
CA ASN A 214 -22.71 14.16 -11.55
C ASN A 214 -21.45 14.80 -10.97
N GLN A 215 -21.22 16.08 -11.25
CA GLN A 215 -20.02 16.78 -10.85
C GLN A 215 -20.28 17.67 -9.64
N ASP A 216 -19.44 17.54 -8.61
CA ASP A 216 -19.52 18.35 -7.40
C ASP A 216 -18.12 18.57 -6.80
N TYR A 217 -17.72 19.84 -6.60
CA TYR A 217 -16.47 20.28 -5.97
C TYR A 217 -15.22 19.38 -6.24
N GLY A 218 -14.91 19.07 -7.50
CA GLY A 218 -13.72 18.28 -7.87
C GLY A 218 -13.90 16.76 -7.75
N ILE A 219 -15.13 16.30 -7.57
CA ILE A 219 -15.55 14.90 -7.57
C ILE A 219 -16.53 14.70 -8.72
N VAL A 220 -16.31 13.66 -9.51
CA VAL A 220 -17.22 13.22 -10.58
C VAL A 220 -17.82 11.88 -10.16
N SER A 221 -19.14 11.81 -10.00
CA SER A 221 -19.84 10.63 -9.50
C SER A 221 -20.82 10.03 -10.52
N TRP A 222 -20.79 8.72 -10.67
CA TRP A 222 -21.79 7.93 -11.39
C TRP A 222 -22.57 7.06 -10.41
N TYR A 223 -23.88 6.97 -10.62
CA TYR A 223 -24.80 6.23 -9.75
C TYR A 223 -25.47 5.12 -10.54
N PHE A 224 -25.39 3.89 -10.05
CA PHE A 224 -26.00 2.71 -10.68
C PHE A 224 -26.91 1.99 -9.68
N LYS A 225 -28.20 1.94 -10.00
CA LYS A 225 -29.24 1.31 -9.19
C LYS A 225 -29.27 -0.19 -9.41
N LEU A 226 -29.44 -0.93 -8.31
CA LEU A 226 -29.80 -2.33 -8.37
C LEU A 226 -31.30 -2.51 -8.16
N PRO A 227 -31.99 -3.26 -9.02
CA PRO A 227 -33.39 -3.60 -8.81
C PRO A 227 -33.60 -4.31 -7.47
N GLY A 228 -34.59 -3.86 -6.69
CA GLY A 228 -35.01 -4.51 -5.44
C GLY A 228 -34.18 -4.16 -4.19
N LEU A 229 -33.16 -3.31 -4.29
CA LEU A 229 -32.36 -2.86 -3.14
C LEU A 229 -32.49 -1.35 -2.92
N ASP A 230 -32.53 -0.93 -1.65
CA ASP A 230 -32.45 0.49 -1.26
C ASP A 230 -30.98 0.97 -1.18
N GLN A 231 -30.18 0.55 -2.15
CA GLN A 231 -28.77 0.89 -2.26
C GLN A 231 -28.41 1.09 -3.72
N ILE A 232 -27.50 2.04 -3.95
CA ILE A 232 -26.99 2.42 -5.25
C ILE A 232 -25.47 2.31 -5.20
N LEU A 233 -24.89 1.79 -6.27
CA LEU A 233 -23.45 1.79 -6.45
C LEU A 233 -23.04 3.19 -6.89
N GLN A 234 -22.25 3.86 -6.05
CA GLN A 234 -21.60 5.10 -6.40
C GLN A 234 -20.16 4.79 -6.84
N ILE A 235 -19.82 5.25 -8.04
CA ILE A 235 -18.44 5.32 -8.53
C ILE A 235 -18.05 6.78 -8.54
N SER A 236 -17.02 7.15 -7.79
CA SER A 236 -16.55 8.52 -7.67
C SER A 236 -15.11 8.63 -8.16
N TRP A 237 -14.87 9.55 -9.07
CA TRP A 237 -13.54 9.98 -9.48
C TRP A 237 -13.18 11.25 -8.72
N ILE A 238 -12.17 11.17 -7.86
CA ILE A 238 -11.76 12.25 -6.95
C ILE A 238 -10.41 12.80 -7.46
N TRP A 239 -10.45 13.96 -8.12
CA TRP A 239 -9.27 14.52 -8.81
C TRP A 239 -8.17 14.95 -7.85
N LEU A 240 -8.53 15.52 -6.70
CA LEU A 240 -7.58 16.08 -5.72
C LEU A 240 -6.62 15.05 -5.15
N VAL A 241 -7.01 13.77 -5.14
CA VAL A 241 -6.21 12.68 -4.57
C VAL A 241 -6.00 11.54 -5.57
N THR A 242 -6.22 11.81 -6.87
CA THR A 242 -6.06 10.85 -7.99
C THR A 242 -6.59 9.45 -7.65
N CYS A 243 -7.88 9.38 -7.31
CA CYS A 243 -8.50 8.18 -6.74
C CYS A 243 -9.84 7.88 -7.41
N PHE A 244 -10.10 6.59 -7.66
CA PHE A 244 -11.47 6.08 -7.89
C PHE A 244 -11.98 5.40 -6.62
N SER A 245 -13.20 5.75 -6.21
CA SER A 245 -13.90 5.15 -5.07
C SER A 245 -15.18 4.47 -5.54
N PHE A 246 -15.43 3.26 -5.06
CA PHE A 246 -16.61 2.45 -5.34
C PHE A 246 -17.27 2.11 -4.02
N THR A 247 -18.48 2.60 -3.79
CA THR A 247 -19.18 2.46 -2.50
C THR A 247 -20.66 2.24 -2.69
N TRP A 248 -21.26 1.47 -1.78
CA TRP A 248 -22.72 1.39 -1.65
C TRP A 248 -23.24 2.57 -0.83
N THR A 249 -24.15 3.34 -1.42
CA THR A 249 -24.79 4.49 -0.78
C THR A 249 -26.30 4.26 -0.75
N LYS A 250 -26.98 4.65 0.33
CA LYS A 250 -28.44 4.60 0.40
C LYS A 250 -29.05 5.54 -0.64
N THR A 251 -30.17 5.13 -1.25
CA THR A 251 -30.87 5.94 -2.26
C THR A 251 -31.21 7.34 -1.74
N SER A 252 -31.62 7.44 -0.48
CA SER A 252 -31.98 8.70 0.17
C SER A 252 -30.82 9.67 0.40
N CYS A 253 -29.57 9.22 0.27
CA CYS A 253 -28.38 10.06 0.43
C CYS A 253 -27.92 10.71 -0.88
N ILE A 254 -28.58 10.42 -2.01
CA ILE A 254 -28.27 11.00 -3.30
C ILE A 254 -29.09 12.28 -3.47
N TYR A 255 -28.47 13.33 -4.01
CA TYR A 255 -29.16 14.59 -4.32
C TYR A 255 -30.34 14.35 -5.27
N ASN A 256 -31.47 15.00 -5.02
CA ASN A 256 -32.73 14.80 -5.77
C ASN A 256 -32.61 15.05 -7.28
N ASN A 257 -31.60 15.80 -7.73
CA ASN A 257 -31.34 16.13 -9.13
C ASN A 257 -30.23 15.28 -9.77
N ALA A 258 -29.65 14.32 -9.05
CA ALA A 258 -28.61 13.47 -9.60
C ALA A 258 -29.17 12.51 -10.65
N VAL A 259 -28.44 12.34 -11.74
CA VAL A 259 -28.75 11.33 -12.75
C VAL A 259 -28.29 9.97 -12.25
N VAL A 260 -29.23 9.01 -12.19
CA VAL A 260 -29.03 7.63 -11.74
C VAL A 260 -29.40 6.68 -12.88
N TYR A 261 -28.50 5.73 -13.17
CA TYR A 261 -28.67 4.66 -14.16
C TYR A 261 -29.20 3.38 -13.54
#